data_AF-A0A7C0ZJ63-F1
#
_entry.id   AF-A0A7C0ZJ63-F1
#
_cell.length_a   1.000
_cell.length_b   1.000
_cell.length_c   1.000
_cell.angle_alpha   90.00
_cell.angle_beta   90.00
_cell.angle_gamma   90.00
#
_symmetry.space_group_name_H-M   'P 1'
#
loop_
_entity.id
_entity.type
_entity.pdbx_description
1 polymer ?
#
loop_
_entity_poly.entity_id
_entity_poly.type
_entity_poly.pdbx_seq_one_letter_code
_entity_poly.pdbx_strand_id
1 'polypeptide(L)'
;MKRFYSGKDQERILNRLERLEKREALQRDRFFKFKLPEIHNRLSQVLLMEKIIETESPKTVSDLILKGLKQALKANEFEFKYFIAPIRDLVPNPNPISLYMTQYVLEVMINDPNVIEIYGTDLDIYSAINSVITQINMKFEKTEEEILEQLSRNRSLMPGSREYDIALEQMFYKKMGEPQKV
;
A
#
# COMPACT_ATOMS: atom_id res chain seq x y z
N MET A 1 31.41 27.57 -0.64
CA MET A 1 30.51 28.10 0.41
C MET A 1 29.56 26.99 0.86
N LYS A 2 29.73 26.44 2.07
CA LYS A 2 28.71 25.58 2.70
C LYS A 2 27.57 26.51 3.13
N ARG A 3 26.39 26.39 2.50
CA ARG A 3 25.18 27.08 2.97
C ARG A 3 24.80 26.46 4.31
N PHE A 4 25.02 27.19 5.39
CA PHE A 4 24.44 26.86 6.69
C PHE A 4 22.94 27.13 6.57
N TYR A 5 22.13 26.08 6.47
CA TYR A 5 20.69 26.21 6.57
C TYR A 5 20.37 26.82 7.94
N SER A 6 19.61 27.92 7.96
CA SER A 6 19.12 28.50 9.21
C SER A 6 18.24 27.46 9.91
N GLY A 7 18.23 27.43 11.25
CA GLY A 7 17.34 26.53 12.01
C GLY A 7 15.86 26.65 11.58
N LYS A 8 15.44 27.84 11.13
CA LYS A 8 14.11 28.10 10.56
C LYS A 8 13.86 27.39 9.23
N ASP A 9 14.87 27.26 8.38
CA ASP A 9 14.76 26.55 7.10
C ASP A 9 14.69 25.04 7.34
N GLN A 10 15.47 24.52 8.29
CA GLN A 10 15.43 23.13 8.71
C GLN A 10 14.06 22.76 9.30
N GLU A 11 13.52 23.59 10.19
CA GLU A 11 12.20 23.39 10.79
C GLU A 11 11.08 23.42 9.75
N ARG A 12 11.14 24.31 8.75
CA ARG A 12 10.18 24.33 7.63
C ARG A 12 10.25 23.06 6.78
N ILE A 13 11.45 22.55 6.51
CA ILE A 13 11.66 21.31 5.76
C ILE A 13 11.10 20.12 6.56
N LEU A 14 11.43 20.04 7.85
CA LEU A 14 10.93 19.00 8.75
C LEU A 14 9.40 19.00 8.82
N ASN A 15 8.78 20.16 9.05
CA ASN A 15 7.33 20.29 9.07
C ASN A 15 6.66 19.90 7.74
N ARG A 16 7.33 20.13 6.61
CA ARG A 16 6.83 19.73 5.29
C ARG A 16 6.95 18.22 5.10
N LEU A 17 8.07 17.62 5.50
CA LEU A 17 8.29 16.17 5.44
C LEU A 17 7.25 15.44 6.28
N GLU A 18 7.05 15.86 7.53
CA GLU A 18 6.07 15.24 8.44
C GLU A 18 4.64 15.30 7.86
N ARG A 19 4.28 16.40 7.20
CA ARG A 19 2.98 16.52 6.51
C ARG A 19 2.85 15.58 5.31
N LEU A 20 3.93 15.39 4.55
CA LEU A 20 3.94 14.46 3.41
C LEU A 20 3.82 13.01 3.92
N GLU A 21 4.59 12.63 4.93
CA GLU A 21 4.54 11.29 5.52
C GLU A 21 3.15 10.98 6.10
N LYS A 22 2.54 11.92 6.83
CA LYS A 22 1.16 11.75 7.32
C LYS A 22 0.16 11.59 6.18
N ARG A 23 0.32 12.35 5.09
CA ARG A 23 -0.56 12.24 3.91
C ARG A 23 -0.41 10.88 3.24
N GLU A 24 0.82 10.41 3.05
CA GLU A 24 1.10 9.10 2.45
C GLU A 24 0.55 7.96 3.33
N ALA A 25 0.70 8.05 4.65
CA ALA A 25 0.13 7.09 5.58
C ALA A 25 -1.41 7.02 5.47
N LEU A 26 -2.09 8.18 5.41
CA LEU A 26 -3.54 8.25 5.24
C LEU A 26 -4.00 7.72 3.88
N GLN A 27 -3.26 8.01 2.81
CA GLN A 27 -3.55 7.48 1.48
C GLN A 27 -3.39 5.97 1.44
N ARG A 28 -2.31 5.43 2.03
CA ARG A 28 -2.07 4.00 2.17
C ARG A 28 -3.20 3.32 2.95
N ASP A 29 -3.60 3.88 4.09
CA ASP A 29 -4.68 3.33 4.91
C ASP A 29 -6.00 3.25 4.13
N ARG A 30 -6.39 4.33 3.45
CA ARG A 30 -7.58 4.33 2.58
C ARG A 30 -7.44 3.32 1.44
N PHE A 31 -6.30 3.28 0.78
CA PHE A 31 -6.04 2.34 -0.32
C PHE A 31 -6.26 0.90 0.13
N PHE A 32 -5.66 0.47 1.24
CA PHE A 32 -5.89 -0.86 1.80
C PHE A 32 -7.36 -1.07 2.20
N LYS A 33 -7.96 -0.11 2.93
CA LYS A 33 -9.33 -0.22 3.42
C LYS A 33 -10.35 -0.53 2.31
N PHE A 34 -10.17 0.04 1.12
CA PHE A 34 -11.06 -0.18 -0.02
C PHE A 34 -10.60 -1.27 -0.97
N LYS A 35 -9.29 -1.50 -1.11
CA LYS A 35 -8.73 -2.36 -2.16
C LYS A 35 -8.14 -3.67 -1.67
N LEU A 36 -8.13 -3.93 -0.36
CA LEU A 36 -7.60 -5.17 0.22
C LEU A 36 -8.09 -6.45 -0.49
N PRO A 37 -9.40 -6.64 -0.80
CA PRO A 37 -9.86 -7.86 -1.47
C PRO A 37 -9.38 -7.95 -2.93
N GLU A 38 -9.34 -6.81 -3.63
CA GLU A 38 -8.86 -6.75 -5.01
C GLU A 38 -7.36 -7.06 -5.07
N ILE A 39 -6.58 -6.49 -4.14
CA ILE A 39 -5.14 -6.74 -3.99
C ILE A 39 -4.89 -8.20 -3.65
N HIS A 40 -5.57 -8.72 -2.63
CA HIS A 40 -5.46 -10.12 -2.20
C HIS A 40 -5.70 -11.10 -3.35
N ASN A 41 -6.83 -10.95 -4.04
CA ASN A 41 -7.19 -11.85 -5.14
C ASN A 41 -6.19 -11.76 -6.30
N ARG A 42 -5.83 -10.54 -6.74
CA ARG A 42 -4.91 -10.37 -7.88
C ARG A 42 -3.49 -10.81 -7.55
N LEU A 43 -2.98 -10.52 -6.36
CA LEU A 43 -1.64 -10.98 -5.95
C LEU A 43 -1.59 -12.50 -5.88
N SER A 44 -2.58 -13.14 -5.26
CA SER A 44 -2.65 -14.61 -5.18
C SER A 44 -2.67 -15.24 -6.57
N GLN A 45 -3.43 -14.65 -7.49
CA GLN A 45 -3.48 -15.12 -8.87
C GLN A 45 -2.13 -14.93 -9.59
N VAL A 46 -1.54 -13.73 -9.53
CA VAL A 46 -0.31 -13.41 -10.26
C VAL A 46 0.86 -14.26 -9.77
N LEU A 47 1.07 -14.37 -8.45
CA LEU A 47 2.19 -15.12 -7.88
C LEU A 47 2.13 -16.61 -8.24
N LEU A 48 0.93 -17.18 -8.36
CA LEU A 48 0.73 -18.56 -8.81
C LEU A 48 0.88 -18.71 -10.34
N MET A 49 0.24 -17.83 -11.12
CA MET A 49 0.23 -17.92 -12.58
C MET A 49 1.58 -17.64 -13.22
N GLU A 50 2.35 -16.69 -12.67
CA GLU A 50 3.72 -16.38 -13.11
C GLU A 50 4.75 -17.38 -12.57
N LYS A 51 4.29 -18.42 -11.84
CA LYS A 51 5.12 -19.45 -11.21
C LYS A 51 6.20 -18.88 -10.29
N ILE A 52 5.91 -17.75 -9.64
CA ILE A 52 6.77 -17.20 -8.58
C ILE A 52 6.68 -18.08 -7.35
N ILE A 53 5.51 -18.64 -7.06
CA ILE A 53 5.31 -19.55 -5.92
C ILE A 53 4.80 -20.89 -6.44
N GLU A 54 5.53 -21.94 -6.10
CA GLU A 54 5.09 -23.33 -6.27
C GLU A 54 4.56 -23.87 -4.94
N THR A 55 3.40 -24.52 -4.99
CA THR A 55 2.67 -24.97 -3.80
C THR A 55 1.80 -26.18 -4.14
N GLU A 56 1.57 -27.05 -3.15
CA GLU A 56 0.56 -28.11 -3.24
C GLU A 56 -0.86 -27.59 -2.93
N SER A 57 -0.97 -26.38 -2.35
CA SER A 57 -2.23 -25.79 -1.89
C SER A 57 -2.34 -24.30 -2.29
N PRO A 58 -2.97 -24.00 -3.45
CA PRO A 58 -3.26 -22.62 -3.87
C PRO A 58 -4.07 -21.83 -2.83
N LYS A 59 -4.90 -22.52 -2.05
CA LYS A 59 -5.65 -21.92 -0.95
C LYS A 59 -4.72 -21.40 0.15
N THR A 60 -3.69 -22.17 0.51
CA THR A 60 -2.72 -21.75 1.52
C THR A 60 -1.97 -20.49 1.09
N VAL A 61 -1.54 -20.42 -0.18
CA VAL A 61 -0.91 -19.20 -0.72
C VAL A 61 -1.84 -17.99 -0.62
N SER A 62 -3.12 -18.17 -0.98
CA SER A 62 -4.13 -17.12 -0.83
C SER A 62 -4.29 -16.66 0.62
N ASP A 63 -4.39 -17.59 1.57
CA ASP A 63 -4.54 -17.29 3.00
C ASP A 63 -3.29 -16.59 3.57
N LEU A 64 -2.08 -17.01 3.16
CA LEU A 64 -0.82 -16.37 3.53
C LEU A 64 -0.71 -14.95 2.99
N ILE A 65 -1.10 -14.71 1.73
CA ILE A 65 -1.10 -13.37 1.15
C ILE A 65 -2.07 -12.46 1.91
N LEU A 66 -3.28 -12.94 2.22
CA LEU A 66 -4.23 -12.17 3.03
C LEU A 66 -3.67 -11.87 4.42
N LYS A 67 -2.99 -12.83 5.04
CA LYS A 67 -2.31 -12.65 6.33
C LYS A 67 -1.23 -11.57 6.23
N GLY A 68 -0.37 -11.62 5.22
CA GLY A 68 0.68 -10.62 4.98
C GLY A 68 0.12 -9.21 4.78
N LEU A 69 -0.92 -9.07 3.96
CA LEU A 69 -1.59 -7.78 3.74
C LEU A 69 -2.23 -7.23 5.03
N LYS A 70 -2.86 -8.09 5.84
CA LYS A 70 -3.42 -7.69 7.14
C LYS A 70 -2.34 -7.30 8.14
N GLN A 71 -1.16 -7.94 8.11
CA GLN A 71 -0.02 -7.53 8.93
C GLN A 71 0.52 -6.18 8.48
N ALA A 72 0.69 -5.96 7.17
CA ALA A 72 1.13 -4.68 6.60
C ALA A 72 0.22 -3.52 7.03
N LEU A 73 -1.10 -3.76 7.06
CA LEU A 73 -2.09 -2.78 7.46
C LEU A 73 -2.08 -2.48 8.97
N LYS A 74 -1.74 -3.47 9.80
CA LYS A 74 -1.70 -3.32 11.27
C LYS A 74 -0.35 -2.85 11.80
N ALA A 75 0.71 -2.99 11.01
CA ALA A 75 2.06 -2.61 11.39
C ALA A 75 2.13 -1.10 11.67
N ASN A 76 2.75 -0.74 12.80
CA ASN A 76 3.10 0.65 13.03
C ASN A 76 4.25 1.08 12.09
N GLU A 77 4.52 2.38 12.02
CA GLU A 77 5.52 2.91 11.09
C GLU A 77 6.92 2.33 11.31
N PHE A 78 7.33 2.13 12.56
CA PHE A 78 8.64 1.56 12.89
C PHE A 78 8.71 0.08 12.49
N GLU A 79 7.72 -0.71 12.85
CA GLU A 79 7.62 -2.14 12.48
C GLU A 79 7.65 -2.31 10.95
N PHE A 80 6.88 -1.50 10.23
CA PHE A 80 6.83 -1.53 8.78
C PHE A 80 8.20 -1.22 8.17
N LYS A 81 8.83 -0.12 8.60
CA LYS A 81 10.16 0.29 8.11
C LYS A 81 11.26 -0.71 8.48
N TYR A 82 11.18 -1.31 9.67
CA TYR A 82 12.11 -2.33 10.13
C TYR A 82 11.98 -3.61 9.30
N PHE A 83 10.75 -4.06 9.05
CA PHE A 83 10.50 -5.27 8.27
C PHE A 83 11.06 -5.16 6.85
N ILE A 84 10.83 -4.04 6.15
CA ILE A 84 11.34 -3.85 4.78
C ILE A 84 12.83 -3.46 4.71
N ALA A 85 13.48 -3.22 5.84
CA ALA A 85 14.85 -2.71 5.88
C ALA A 85 15.86 -3.54 5.06
N PRO A 86 15.78 -4.89 5.01
CA PRO A 86 16.72 -5.71 4.25
C PRO A 86 16.70 -5.44 2.73
N ILE A 87 15.54 -5.08 2.17
CA ILE A 87 15.36 -4.88 0.72
C ILE A 87 14.98 -3.43 0.36
N ARG A 88 15.14 -2.48 1.28
CA ARG A 88 14.69 -1.08 1.07
C ARG A 88 15.32 -0.40 -0.14
N ASP A 89 16.52 -0.83 -0.51
CA ASP A 89 17.33 -0.25 -1.59
C ASP A 89 17.24 -1.09 -2.89
N LEU A 90 16.26 -2.02 -2.97
CA LEU A 90 16.08 -2.92 -4.12
C LEU A 90 15.86 -2.17 -5.44
N VAL A 91 15.14 -1.04 -5.39
CA VAL A 91 14.93 -0.13 -6.53
C VAL A 91 14.99 1.34 -6.07
N PRO A 92 15.29 2.33 -6.95
CA PRO A 92 15.50 3.72 -6.53
C PRO A 92 14.30 4.43 -5.89
N ASN A 93 13.08 4.07 -6.28
CA ASN A 93 11.84 4.66 -5.75
C ASN A 93 10.82 3.54 -5.53
N PRO A 94 11.00 2.73 -4.47
CA PRO A 94 10.19 1.55 -4.28
C PRO A 94 8.80 1.91 -3.77
N ASN A 95 7.79 1.13 -4.19
CA ASN A 95 6.49 1.16 -3.55
C ASN A 95 6.60 0.45 -2.19
N PRO A 96 6.32 1.12 -1.05
CA PRO A 96 6.54 0.52 0.27
C PRO A 96 5.69 -0.73 0.54
N ILE A 97 4.46 -0.77 0.00
CA ILE A 97 3.56 -1.94 0.13
C ILE A 97 4.14 -3.11 -0.66
N SER A 98 4.68 -2.84 -1.84
CA SER A 98 5.29 -3.86 -2.68
C SER A 98 6.54 -4.42 -2.02
N LEU A 99 7.42 -3.57 -1.45
CA LEU A 99 8.53 -4.05 -0.63
C LEU A 99 8.06 -4.90 0.54
N TYR A 100 7.04 -4.46 1.27
CA TYR A 100 6.52 -5.25 2.40
C TYR A 100 6.08 -6.64 1.94
N MET A 101 5.32 -6.73 0.85
CA MET A 101 4.85 -8.02 0.36
C MET A 101 5.97 -8.86 -0.26
N THR A 102 6.97 -8.25 -0.92
CA THR A 102 8.17 -8.96 -1.38
C THR A 102 8.92 -9.56 -0.20
N GLN A 103 9.18 -8.77 0.84
CA GLN A 103 9.84 -9.25 2.05
C GLN A 103 9.03 -10.35 2.74
N TYR A 104 7.70 -10.21 2.78
CA TYR A 104 6.81 -11.23 3.35
C TYR A 104 6.92 -12.56 2.59
N VAL A 105 7.00 -12.50 1.26
CA VAL A 105 7.22 -13.69 0.43
C VAL A 105 8.58 -14.32 0.76
N LEU A 106 9.64 -13.52 0.79
CA LEU A 106 11.03 -13.96 0.98
C LEU A 106 11.34 -14.47 2.39
N GLU A 107 10.75 -13.91 3.44
CA GLU A 107 11.08 -14.26 4.83
C GLU A 107 10.02 -15.12 5.51
N VAL A 108 8.74 -14.95 5.16
CA VAL A 108 7.64 -15.59 5.88
C VAL A 108 7.07 -16.74 5.07
N MET A 109 6.70 -16.52 3.81
CA MET A 109 6.06 -17.55 3.00
C MET A 109 7.02 -18.67 2.63
N ILE A 110 8.31 -18.38 2.42
CA ILE A 110 9.34 -19.39 2.13
C ILE A 110 9.42 -20.49 3.20
N ASN A 111 9.01 -20.17 4.43
CA ASN A 111 9.07 -21.06 5.58
C ASN A 111 7.75 -21.81 5.85
N ASP A 112 6.70 -21.58 5.04
CA ASP A 112 5.44 -22.32 5.19
C ASP A 112 5.58 -23.73 4.57
N PRO A 113 5.19 -24.80 5.27
CA PRO A 113 5.37 -26.17 4.79
C PRO A 113 4.57 -26.50 3.52
N ASN A 114 3.56 -25.70 3.15
CA ASN A 114 2.80 -25.89 1.92
C ASN A 114 3.36 -25.08 0.74
N VAL A 115 4.37 -24.26 0.97
CA VAL A 115 5.13 -23.58 -0.09
C VAL A 115 6.29 -24.50 -0.44
N ILE A 116 6.30 -25.04 -1.67
CA ILE A 116 7.34 -25.95 -2.14
C ILE A 116 8.60 -25.15 -2.46
N GLU A 117 8.45 -24.09 -3.26
CA GLU A 117 9.56 -23.29 -3.76
C GLU A 117 9.11 -21.87 -4.14
N ILE A 118 10.03 -20.91 -4.02
CA ILE A 118 9.85 -19.54 -4.51
C ILE A 118 10.87 -19.26 -5.61
N TYR A 119 10.39 -18.95 -6.80
CA TYR A 119 11.20 -18.70 -7.98
C TYR A 119 11.36 -17.21 -8.30
N GLY A 120 12.48 -16.89 -8.93
CA GLY A 120 12.83 -15.54 -9.36
C GLY A 120 13.79 -14.84 -8.40
N THR A 121 14.38 -13.75 -8.85
CA THR A 121 15.16 -12.85 -8.00
C THR A 121 14.25 -11.97 -7.16
N ASP A 122 14.78 -11.34 -6.10
CA ASP A 122 14.06 -10.32 -5.31
C ASP A 122 13.43 -9.25 -6.22
N LEU A 123 14.13 -8.87 -7.30
CA LEU A 123 13.65 -7.91 -8.28
C LEU A 123 12.47 -8.45 -9.11
N ASP A 124 12.49 -9.72 -9.50
CA ASP A 124 11.39 -10.35 -10.25
C ASP A 124 10.13 -10.42 -9.38
N ILE A 125 10.28 -10.89 -8.14
CA ILE A 125 9.19 -10.98 -7.16
C ILE A 125 8.61 -9.58 -6.89
N TYR A 126 9.47 -8.60 -6.63
CA TYR A 126 9.06 -7.21 -6.47
C TYR A 126 8.33 -6.67 -7.69
N SER A 127 8.84 -6.93 -8.90
CA SER A 127 8.25 -6.42 -10.13
C SER A 127 6.84 -6.96 -10.36
N ALA A 128 6.63 -8.26 -10.13
CA ALA A 128 5.32 -8.89 -10.23
C ALA A 128 4.32 -8.30 -9.23
N ILE A 129 4.70 -8.21 -7.96
CA ILE A 129 3.88 -7.61 -6.89
C ILE A 129 3.59 -6.14 -7.19
N ASN A 130 4.61 -5.35 -7.53
CA ASN A 130 4.49 -3.93 -7.79
C ASN A 130 3.61 -3.64 -9.01
N SER A 131 3.62 -4.51 -10.02
CA SER A 131 2.74 -4.37 -11.18
C SER A 131 1.26 -4.42 -10.78
N VAL A 132 0.90 -5.34 -9.88
CA VAL A 132 -0.47 -5.50 -9.36
C VAL A 132 -0.85 -4.29 -8.51
N ILE A 133 -0.01 -3.94 -7.53
CA ILE A 133 -0.27 -2.83 -6.61
C ILE A 133 -0.42 -1.52 -7.40
N THR A 134 0.48 -1.24 -8.34
CA THR A 134 0.45 -0.03 -9.16
C THR A 134 -0.82 0.04 -10.00
N GLN A 135 -1.21 -1.04 -10.68
CA GLN A 135 -2.44 -1.06 -11.48
C GLN A 135 -3.70 -0.79 -10.66
N ILE A 136 -3.79 -1.36 -9.46
CA ILE A 136 -4.94 -1.14 -8.57
C ILE A 136 -4.89 0.29 -8.02
N ASN A 137 -3.71 0.79 -7.64
CA ASN A 137 -3.52 2.13 -7.10
C ASN A 137 -3.89 3.20 -8.13
N MET A 138 -3.49 3.07 -9.39
CA MET A 138 -3.87 4.01 -10.46
C MET A 138 -5.39 4.13 -10.60
N LYS A 139 -6.13 3.02 -10.52
CA LYS A 139 -7.61 3.04 -10.58
C LYS A 139 -8.20 3.70 -9.33
N PHE A 140 -7.60 3.43 -8.17
CA PHE A 140 -8.01 4.02 -6.90
C PHE A 140 -7.81 5.53 -6.90
N GLU A 141 -6.62 6.01 -7.27
CA GLU A 141 -6.26 7.43 -7.35
C GLU A 141 -7.18 8.18 -8.32
N LYS A 142 -7.41 7.64 -9.52
CA LYS A 142 -8.37 8.23 -10.47
C LYS A 142 -9.76 8.39 -9.86
N THR A 143 -10.22 7.39 -9.11
CA THR A 143 -11.54 7.45 -8.47
C THR A 143 -11.55 8.45 -7.31
N GLU A 144 -10.47 8.54 -6.53
CA GLU A 144 -10.29 9.55 -5.47
C GLU A 144 -10.30 10.96 -6.06
N GLU A 145 -9.55 11.21 -7.14
CA GLU A 145 -9.54 12.49 -7.86
C GLU A 145 -10.94 12.90 -8.33
N GLU A 146 -11.68 11.98 -8.96
CA GLU A 146 -13.07 12.24 -9.38
C GLU A 146 -13.99 12.60 -8.20
N ILE A 147 -13.80 11.98 -7.03
CA ILE A 147 -14.58 12.30 -5.83
C ILE A 147 -14.22 13.70 -5.33
N LEU A 148 -12.93 14.02 -5.24
CA LEU A 148 -12.45 15.32 -4.79
C LEU A 148 -12.90 16.44 -5.73
N GLU A 149 -12.87 16.22 -7.04
CA GLU A 149 -13.39 17.16 -8.03
C GLU A 149 -14.89 17.42 -7.82
N GLN A 150 -15.68 16.37 -7.59
CA GLN A 150 -17.12 16.51 -7.35
C GLN A 150 -17.42 17.29 -6.07
N LEU A 151 -16.65 17.07 -5.00
CA LEU A 151 -16.78 17.82 -3.75
C LEU A 151 -16.36 19.28 -3.90
N SER A 152 -15.29 19.56 -4.65
CA SER A 152 -14.80 20.93 -4.87
C SER A 152 -15.80 21.82 -5.59
N ARG A 153 -16.69 21.23 -6.40
CA ARG A 153 -17.78 21.96 -7.08
C ARG A 153 -18.85 22.42 -6.09
N ASN A 154 -18.97 21.76 -4.94
CA ASN A 154 -19.94 22.11 -3.92
C ASN A 154 -19.34 23.13 -2.92
N ARG A 155 -19.55 24.42 -3.21
CA ARG A 155 -19.01 25.54 -2.40
C ARG A 155 -19.53 25.59 -0.95
N SER A 156 -20.58 24.83 -0.61
CA SER A 156 -21.10 24.77 0.76
C SER A 156 -20.31 23.83 1.67
N LEU A 157 -19.49 22.92 1.11
CA LEU A 157 -18.66 21.99 1.87
C LEU A 157 -17.24 22.54 1.99
N MET A 158 -16.83 22.91 3.21
CA MET A 158 -15.49 23.41 3.47
C MET A 158 -14.53 22.25 3.75
N PRO A 159 -13.40 22.11 3.03
CA PRO A 159 -12.41 21.07 3.33
C PRO A 159 -11.96 21.10 4.79
N GLY A 160 -12.01 19.96 5.45
CA GLY A 160 -11.70 19.82 6.88
C GLY A 160 -12.86 20.15 7.83
N SER A 161 -14.05 20.47 7.32
CA SER A 161 -15.27 20.47 8.13
C SER A 161 -15.79 19.04 8.30
N ARG A 162 -16.53 18.80 9.38
CA ARG A 162 -17.14 17.48 9.65
C ARG A 162 -18.10 17.06 8.53
N GLU A 163 -18.84 18.01 7.98
CA GLU A 163 -19.77 17.78 6.87
C GLU A 163 -19.03 17.39 5.59
N TYR A 164 -17.88 18.01 5.32
CA TYR A 164 -17.02 17.63 4.20
C TYR A 164 -16.49 16.21 4.37
N ASP A 165 -16.02 15.85 5.56
CA ASP A 165 -15.48 14.51 5.83
C ASP A 165 -16.56 13.43 5.68
N ILE A 166 -17.78 13.69 6.18
CA ILE A 166 -18.93 12.79 5.99
C ILE A 166 -19.28 12.65 4.51
N ALA A 167 -19.33 13.76 3.76
CA ALA A 167 -19.64 13.73 2.34
C ALA A 167 -18.56 12.98 1.55
N LEU A 168 -17.28 13.19 1.89
CA LEU A 168 -16.15 12.48 1.30
C LEU A 168 -16.29 10.97 1.50
N GLU A 169 -16.52 10.54 2.75
CA GLU A 169 -16.68 9.14 3.11
C GLU A 169 -17.89 8.50 2.38
N GLN A 170 -19.04 9.18 2.33
CA GLN A 170 -20.22 8.70 1.60
C GLN A 170 -19.95 8.54 0.09
N MET A 171 -19.20 9.47 -0.51
CA MET A 171 -18.87 9.41 -1.94
C MET A 171 -17.90 8.26 -2.24
N PHE A 172 -16.93 8.01 -1.35
CA PHE A 172 -16.11 6.80 -1.42
C PHE A 172 -16.96 5.55 -1.35
N TYR A 173 -17.90 5.44 -0.41
CA TYR A 173 -18.78 4.27 -0.29
C TYR A 173 -19.66 4.07 -1.52
N LYS A 174 -20.19 5.15 -2.09
CA LYS A 174 -21.01 5.11 -3.30
C LYS A 174 -20.22 4.65 -4.52
N LYS A 175 -18.97 5.09 -4.69
CA LYS A 175 -18.16 4.77 -5.87
C LYS A 175 -17.39 3.45 -5.74
N MET A 176 -16.94 3.11 -4.54
CA MET A 176 -16.03 1.98 -4.30
C MET A 176 -16.68 0.82 -3.55
N GLY A 177 -17.91 0.98 -3.06
CA GLY A 177 -18.56 0.02 -2.18
C GLY A 177 -18.18 0.22 -0.70
N GLU A 178 -18.79 -0.59 0.17
CA GLU A 178 -18.45 -0.57 1.59
C GLU A 178 -17.04 -1.11 1.83
N PRO A 179 -16.23 -0.43 2.66
CA PRO A 179 -14.93 -0.93 3.07
C PRO A 179 -15.14 -2.17 3.93
N GLN A 180 -14.29 -3.18 3.74
CA GLN A 180 -14.37 -4.36 4.59
C GLN A 180 -13.94 -4.03 6.02
N LYS A 181 -14.63 -4.63 6.99
CA LYS A 181 -14.16 -4.67 8.39
C LYS A 181 -12.90 -5.53 8.43
N VAL A 182 -11.75 -4.88 8.65
CA VAL A 182 -10.43 -5.51 8.76
C VAL A 182 -10.28 -6.26 10.08
#